data_AF-A0A8J2JQ04-F1
#
_entry.id   AF-A0A8J2JQ04-F1
#
_cell.length_a   1.000
_cell.length_b   1.000
_cell.length_c   1.000
_cell.angle_alpha   90.00
_cell.angle_beta   90.00
_cell.angle_gamma   90.00
#
_symmetry.space_group_name_H-M   'P 1'
#
loop_
_entity.id
_entity.type
_entity.pdbx_description
1 polymer ?
#
loop_
_entity_poly.entity_id
_entity_poly.type
_entity_poly.pdbx_seq_one_letter_code
_entity_poly.pdbx_strand_id
1 'polypeptide(L)'
;MSEEEKYSQMGGELIEQIRATTGLSHEMSQVTLQTVLRFLNANVKNLPDDIPGILESLYVPHAIRNNPGIIDRSSDARELRQIFKKLTECKDDEQQRSWALHEDEGMIMENLDKLIQILKQADQSISIHVMQRDHYENVHALVLYYQMETRWSIRELLLEVFALISTIDLKAVSVLLNSILPMELVREITSNIENSTRVTLSASVVGLLWSTGEPMPVTHFDQVGESFLNVILDCIENPPNDDEAIVDVFTNLVLAYNLQFKNVGENVVLHALAKRDNAKAFTQKVVYLLNWEEDPIAVLPHEPKPPNSILKLVTDLFTCPDTAEIFYTNDVKVLIDIVTRCVTDLGSGDPRRNTYLRLIRMVIKNSNYLEHKHRKGDLQKSFTGILLEEDPASRGDQELINSILEEFPNVFN
;
A
#
# COMPACT_ATOMS: atom_id res chain seq x y z
N MET A 1 9.89 34.30 17.03
CA MET A 1 9.96 33.78 15.66
C MET A 1 11.40 33.92 15.23
N SER A 2 12.08 32.81 14.92
CA SER A 2 13.43 32.86 14.35
C SER A 2 13.37 33.47 12.94
N GLU A 3 14.51 33.97 12.42
CA GLU A 3 14.56 34.47 11.03
C GLU A 3 14.21 33.38 10.02
N GLU A 4 14.60 32.15 10.30
CA GLU A 4 14.28 30.97 9.50
C GLU A 4 12.77 30.68 9.44
N GLU A 5 12.07 30.76 10.58
CA GLU A 5 10.61 30.63 10.63
C GLU A 5 9.91 31.74 9.85
N LYS A 6 10.42 32.98 9.95
CA LYS A 6 9.91 34.14 9.19
C LYS A 6 10.01 33.90 7.69
N TYR A 7 11.17 33.44 7.20
CA TYR A 7 11.39 33.20 5.78
C TYR A 7 10.54 32.04 5.25
N SER A 8 10.46 30.96 6.01
CA SER A 8 9.60 29.81 5.71
C SER A 8 8.12 30.22 5.58
N GLN A 9 7.63 31.05 6.51
CA GLN A 9 6.29 31.61 6.45
C GLN A 9 6.07 32.45 5.19
N MET A 10 6.97 33.40 4.90
CA MET A 10 6.86 34.26 3.72
C MET A 10 6.92 33.46 2.41
N GLY A 11 7.78 32.45 2.34
CA GLY A 11 7.87 31.53 1.21
C GLY A 11 6.57 30.76 0.98
N GLY A 12 6.01 30.19 2.05
CA GLY A 12 4.72 29.49 2.00
C GLY A 12 3.57 30.40 1.55
N GLU A 13 3.48 31.61 2.10
CA GLU A 13 2.46 32.60 1.70
C GLU A 13 2.57 32.99 0.22
N LEU A 14 3.79 33.16 -0.32
CA LEU A 14 4.01 33.46 -1.73
C LEU A 14 3.61 32.29 -2.64
N ILE A 15 3.91 31.05 -2.25
CA ILE A 15 3.47 29.85 -2.99
C ILE A 15 1.95 29.83 -3.07
N GLU A 16 1.25 30.03 -1.95
CA GLU A 16 -0.20 30.05 -1.91
C GLU A 16 -0.80 31.15 -2.79
N GLN A 17 -0.19 32.33 -2.84
CA GLN A 17 -0.63 33.41 -3.72
C GLN A 17 -0.48 33.06 -5.21
N ILE A 18 0.65 32.46 -5.60
CA ILE A 18 0.86 32.00 -6.97
C ILE A 18 -0.18 30.93 -7.33
N ARG A 19 -0.37 29.95 -6.45
CA ARG A 19 -1.34 28.87 -6.64
C ARG A 19 -2.76 29.39 -6.79
N ALA A 20 -3.22 30.24 -5.87
CA ALA A 20 -4.55 30.83 -5.91
C ALA A 20 -4.81 31.69 -7.16
N THR A 21 -3.76 32.30 -7.72
CA THR A 21 -3.88 33.15 -8.91
C THR A 21 -3.78 32.37 -10.23
N THR A 22 -2.98 31.31 -10.27
CA THR A 22 -2.62 30.61 -11.52
C THR A 22 -3.26 29.25 -11.69
N GLY A 23 -3.73 28.62 -10.61
CA GLY A 23 -4.21 27.23 -10.61
C GLY A 23 -3.10 26.18 -10.78
N LEU A 24 -1.82 26.57 -10.69
CA LEU A 24 -0.70 25.62 -10.74
C LEU A 24 -0.70 24.69 -9.52
N SER A 25 -0.18 23.47 -9.66
CA SER A 25 0.08 22.58 -8.52
C SER A 25 0.99 23.23 -7.48
N HIS A 26 0.98 22.73 -6.25
CA HIS A 26 1.88 23.23 -5.20
C HIS A 26 3.35 23.18 -5.65
N GLU A 27 3.78 22.04 -6.21
CA GLU A 27 5.14 21.85 -6.74
C GLU A 27 5.46 22.85 -7.87
N MET A 28 4.55 23.03 -8.83
CA MET A 28 4.76 23.98 -9.93
C MET A 28 4.79 25.43 -9.44
N SER A 29 4.00 25.76 -8.42
CA SER A 29 4.00 27.08 -7.80
C SER A 29 5.32 27.36 -7.07
N GLN A 30 5.87 26.36 -6.37
CA GLN A 30 7.18 26.41 -5.74
C GLN A 30 8.31 26.57 -6.78
N VAL A 31 8.31 25.78 -7.86
CA VAL A 31 9.27 25.90 -8.97
C VAL A 31 9.21 27.27 -9.63
N THR A 32 7.99 27.80 -9.82
CA THR A 32 7.78 29.15 -10.38
C THR A 32 8.39 30.22 -9.49
N LEU A 33 8.11 30.17 -8.18
CA LEU A 33 8.66 31.13 -7.22
C LEU A 33 10.18 31.04 -7.15
N GLN A 34 10.73 29.83 -7.05
CA GLN A 34 12.18 29.59 -7.04
C GLN A 34 12.84 30.15 -8.30
N THR A 35 12.23 29.95 -9.47
CA THR A 35 12.76 30.46 -10.75
C THR A 35 12.84 31.99 -10.75
N VAL A 36 11.78 32.66 -10.30
CA VAL A 36 11.73 34.13 -10.19
C VAL A 36 12.77 34.64 -9.19
N LEU A 37 12.82 34.06 -7.99
CA LEU A 37 13.75 34.49 -6.95
C LEU A 37 15.22 34.23 -7.33
N ARG A 38 15.53 33.09 -7.99
CA ARG A 38 16.87 32.81 -8.52
C ARG A 38 17.29 33.84 -9.56
N PHE A 39 16.40 34.18 -10.50
CA PHE A 39 16.68 35.19 -11.51
C PHE A 39 16.96 36.55 -10.89
N LEU A 40 16.14 36.97 -9.93
CA LEU A 40 16.34 38.22 -9.20
C LEU A 40 17.70 38.19 -8.48
N ASN A 41 17.98 37.13 -7.70
CA ASN A 41 19.21 36.99 -6.93
C ASN A 41 20.48 37.02 -7.80
N ALA A 42 20.42 36.53 -9.03
CA ALA A 42 21.55 36.54 -9.97
C ALA A 42 21.74 37.88 -10.69
N ASN A 43 20.67 38.66 -10.92
CA ASN A 43 20.70 39.80 -11.85
C ASN A 43 20.48 41.18 -11.19
N VAL A 44 19.88 41.23 -10.00
CA VAL A 44 19.56 42.50 -9.32
C VAL A 44 20.59 42.79 -8.24
N LYS A 45 21.28 43.92 -8.36
CA LYS A 45 22.20 44.42 -7.33
C LYS A 45 21.41 45.10 -6.20
N ASN A 46 21.83 44.90 -4.95
CA ASN A 46 21.19 45.44 -3.73
C ASN A 46 19.78 44.90 -3.46
N LEU A 47 19.57 43.59 -3.58
CA LEU A 47 18.35 42.94 -3.10
C LEU A 47 18.27 43.02 -1.56
N PRO A 48 17.05 43.11 -0.99
CA PRO A 48 16.87 42.98 0.46
C PRO A 48 17.42 41.64 0.97
N ASP A 49 18.04 41.67 2.15
CA ASP A 49 18.67 40.50 2.79
C ASP A 49 17.67 39.36 3.07
N ASP A 50 16.36 39.67 3.15
CA ASP A 50 15.30 38.67 3.32
C ASP A 50 15.14 37.74 2.10
N ILE A 51 15.46 38.18 0.87
CA ILE A 51 15.18 37.43 -0.37
C ILE A 51 16.02 36.14 -0.50
N PRO A 52 17.34 36.16 -0.26
CA PRO A 52 18.15 34.94 -0.20
C PRO A 52 17.63 33.96 0.87
N GLY A 53 17.24 34.45 2.06
CA GLY A 53 16.70 33.61 3.13
C GLY A 53 15.37 32.95 2.76
N ILE A 54 14.48 33.67 2.08
CA ILE A 54 13.24 33.09 1.53
C ILE A 54 13.59 32.02 0.48
N LEU A 55 14.46 32.32 -0.48
CA LEU A 55 14.87 31.34 -1.50
C LEU A 55 15.47 30.07 -0.88
N GLU A 56 16.30 30.20 0.15
CA GLU A 56 16.86 29.06 0.89
C GLU A 56 15.77 28.24 1.58
N SER A 57 14.80 28.89 2.24
CA SER A 57 13.67 28.21 2.89
C SER A 57 12.80 27.41 1.91
N LEU A 58 12.72 27.82 0.63
CA LEU A 58 11.97 27.11 -0.40
C LEU A 58 12.63 25.80 -0.85
N TYR A 59 13.91 25.57 -0.54
CA TYR A 59 14.56 24.27 -0.80
C TYR A 59 14.35 23.29 0.36
N VAL A 60 13.92 23.76 1.51
CA VAL A 60 13.60 22.91 2.66
C VAL A 60 12.21 22.31 2.44
N PRO A 61 12.09 20.97 2.28
CA PRO A 61 10.78 20.33 2.28
C PRO A 61 10.08 20.65 3.60
N HIS A 62 8.77 20.92 3.56
CA HIS A 62 7.91 21.13 4.75
C HIS A 62 7.84 22.54 5.36
N ALA A 63 8.25 23.60 4.65
CA ALA A 63 8.08 24.99 5.11
C ALA A 63 6.64 25.32 5.59
N ILE A 64 5.62 24.81 4.89
CA ILE A 64 4.20 24.99 5.24
C ILE A 64 3.76 24.07 6.41
N ARG A 65 4.27 22.83 6.46
CA ARG A 65 3.86 21.77 7.41
C ARG A 65 3.98 22.18 8.88
N ASN A 66 4.94 23.04 9.21
CA ASN A 66 5.25 23.42 10.58
C ASN A 66 4.44 24.64 11.08
N ASN A 67 3.56 25.21 10.25
CA ASN A 67 2.82 26.43 10.57
C ASN A 67 1.30 26.23 10.37
N PRO A 68 0.59 25.67 11.36
CA PRO A 68 -0.86 25.40 11.27
C PRO A 68 -1.70 26.63 10.90
N GLY A 69 -1.27 27.82 11.34
CA GLY A 69 -1.96 29.08 11.01
C GLY A 69 -1.88 29.49 9.54
N ILE A 70 -0.86 29.04 8.80
CA ILE A 70 -0.77 29.24 7.34
C ILE A 70 -1.69 28.25 6.64
N ILE A 71 -1.65 26.98 7.07
CA ILE A 71 -2.51 25.92 6.55
C ILE A 71 -3.99 26.31 6.71
N ASP A 72 -4.41 26.78 7.88
CA ASP A 72 -5.81 27.18 8.12
C ASP A 72 -6.30 28.33 7.23
N ARG A 73 -5.38 29.16 6.73
CA ARG A 73 -5.68 30.33 5.89
C ARG A 73 -5.61 30.03 4.40
N SER A 74 -5.02 28.90 4.02
CA SER A 74 -4.86 28.51 2.62
C SER A 74 -6.21 28.42 1.91
N SER A 75 -6.20 28.68 0.60
CA SER A 75 -7.41 28.56 -0.21
C SER A 75 -7.88 27.12 -0.24
N ASP A 76 -6.94 26.19 -0.45
CA ASP A 76 -7.19 24.75 -0.51
C ASP A 76 -7.77 24.22 0.80
N ALA A 77 -7.28 24.64 1.97
CA ALA A 77 -7.85 24.20 3.25
C ALA A 77 -9.30 24.64 3.42
N ARG A 78 -9.62 25.87 3.01
CA ARG A 78 -10.98 26.40 3.07
C ARG A 78 -11.90 25.66 2.12
N GLU A 79 -11.42 25.38 0.91
CA GLU A 79 -12.18 24.66 -0.11
C GLU A 79 -12.42 23.20 0.30
N LEU A 80 -11.39 22.48 0.78
CA LEU A 80 -11.55 21.13 1.33
C LEU A 80 -12.58 21.09 2.45
N ARG A 81 -12.53 22.03 3.41
CA ARG A 81 -13.52 22.11 4.50
C ARG A 81 -14.94 22.33 3.99
N GLN A 82 -15.10 23.16 2.96
CA GLN A 82 -16.41 23.39 2.35
C GLN A 82 -16.92 22.14 1.62
N ILE A 83 -16.05 21.45 0.88
CA ILE A 83 -16.42 20.22 0.17
C ILE A 83 -16.80 19.11 1.14
N PHE A 84 -15.97 18.84 2.16
CA PHE A 84 -16.29 17.83 3.19
C PHE A 84 -17.60 18.14 3.90
N LYS A 85 -17.83 19.42 4.24
CA LYS A 85 -19.09 19.84 4.85
C LYS A 85 -20.28 19.56 3.93
N LYS A 86 -20.21 19.95 2.66
CA LYS A 86 -21.28 19.69 1.69
C LYS A 86 -21.56 18.19 1.57
N LEU A 87 -20.53 17.37 1.34
CA LEU A 87 -20.68 15.92 1.22
C LEU A 87 -21.27 15.27 2.48
N THR A 88 -20.96 15.82 3.66
CA THR A 88 -21.56 15.38 4.93
C THR A 88 -23.04 15.78 5.01
N GLU A 89 -23.41 16.98 4.54
CA GLU A 89 -24.81 17.42 4.44
C GLU A 89 -25.59 16.54 3.44
N CYS A 90 -25.02 16.21 2.28
CA CYS A 90 -25.61 15.28 1.31
C CYS A 90 -25.92 13.92 1.95
N LYS A 91 -24.95 13.39 2.71
CA LYS A 91 -25.06 12.13 3.46
C LYS A 91 -26.19 12.19 4.51
N ASP A 92 -26.29 13.28 5.26
CA ASP A 92 -27.32 13.44 6.28
C ASP A 92 -28.73 13.56 5.66
N ASP A 93 -28.85 14.19 4.50
CA ASP A 93 -30.10 14.27 3.73
C ASP A 93 -30.56 12.89 3.24
N GLU A 94 -29.63 12.04 2.76
CA GLU A 94 -29.93 10.65 2.38
C GLU A 94 -30.48 9.84 3.57
N GLN A 95 -29.92 10.03 4.77
CA GLN A 95 -30.41 9.37 5.99
C GLN A 95 -31.82 9.81 6.37
N GLN A 96 -32.19 11.06 6.09
CA GLN A 96 -33.48 11.63 6.48
C GLN A 96 -34.63 11.32 5.50
N ARG A 97 -34.38 10.62 4.37
CA ARG A 97 -35.40 10.20 3.37
C ARG A 97 -36.43 11.30 3.07
N SER A 98 -35.96 12.53 2.87
CA SER A 98 -36.81 13.62 2.38
C SER A 98 -37.11 13.37 0.90
N TRP A 99 -38.38 13.18 0.56
CA TRP A 99 -38.88 12.82 -0.78
C TRP A 99 -38.60 13.85 -1.89
N ALA A 100 -37.86 14.94 -1.63
CA ALA A 100 -37.74 16.10 -2.51
C ALA A 100 -36.30 16.51 -2.89
N LEU A 101 -35.27 15.78 -2.44
CA LEU A 101 -33.87 16.12 -2.70
C LEU A 101 -33.12 14.91 -3.27
N HIS A 102 -33.36 14.60 -4.54
CA HIS A 102 -32.21 14.20 -5.33
C HIS A 102 -31.39 15.47 -5.46
N GLU A 103 -30.34 15.62 -4.67
CA GLU A 103 -29.27 16.50 -5.11
C GLU A 103 -28.85 16.06 -6.52
N ASP A 104 -28.61 17.03 -7.38
CA ASP A 104 -28.18 16.76 -8.75
C ASP A 104 -26.90 15.93 -8.66
N GLU A 105 -26.94 14.71 -9.20
CA GLU A 105 -25.79 13.82 -9.30
C GLU A 105 -24.57 14.58 -9.85
N GLY A 106 -24.80 15.51 -10.78
CA GLY A 106 -23.75 16.38 -11.31
C GLY A 106 -23.09 17.28 -10.26
N MET A 107 -23.84 17.81 -9.28
CA MET A 107 -23.28 18.64 -8.21
C MET A 107 -22.42 17.81 -7.24
N ILE A 108 -22.84 16.59 -6.92
CA ILE A 108 -22.07 15.70 -6.05
C ILE A 108 -20.77 15.30 -6.74
N MET A 109 -20.86 14.90 -8.01
CA MET A 109 -19.69 14.59 -8.83
C MET A 109 -18.74 15.79 -8.93
N GLU A 110 -19.25 17.01 -9.16
CA GLU A 110 -18.42 18.21 -9.21
C GLU A 110 -17.67 18.47 -7.88
N ASN A 111 -18.32 18.25 -6.73
CA ASN A 111 -17.65 18.37 -5.44
C ASN A 111 -16.58 17.28 -5.24
N LEU A 112 -16.85 16.04 -5.64
CA LEU A 112 -15.88 14.93 -5.55
C LEU A 112 -14.69 15.14 -6.51
N ASP A 113 -14.93 15.59 -7.73
CA ASP A 113 -13.88 15.92 -8.70
C ASP A 113 -12.98 17.04 -8.16
N LYS A 114 -13.56 18.08 -7.56
CA LYS A 114 -12.78 19.14 -6.89
C LYS A 114 -11.98 18.60 -5.71
N LEU A 115 -12.57 17.72 -4.91
CA LEU A 115 -11.85 17.06 -3.81
C LEU A 115 -10.64 16.28 -4.34
N ILE A 116 -10.85 15.45 -5.36
CA ILE A 116 -9.79 14.68 -6.04
C ILE A 116 -8.68 15.60 -6.56
N GLN A 117 -9.05 16.69 -7.24
CA GLN A 117 -8.08 17.66 -7.78
C GLN A 117 -7.22 18.28 -6.68
N ILE A 118 -7.85 18.71 -5.57
CA ILE A 118 -7.11 19.30 -4.45
C ILE A 118 -6.21 18.26 -3.80
N LEU A 119 -6.70 17.04 -3.53
CA LEU A 119 -5.89 15.97 -2.93
C LEU A 119 -4.67 15.60 -3.80
N LYS A 120 -4.80 15.66 -5.13
CA LYS A 120 -3.70 15.38 -6.07
C LYS A 120 -2.67 16.51 -6.18
N GLN A 121 -3.09 17.78 -6.06
CA GLN A 121 -2.29 18.92 -6.49
C GLN A 121 -1.84 19.86 -5.36
N ALA A 122 -2.55 19.84 -4.22
CA ALA A 122 -2.23 20.67 -3.06
C ALA A 122 -0.99 20.13 -2.32
N ASP A 123 -0.45 20.96 -1.42
CA ASP A 123 0.53 20.48 -0.44
C ASP A 123 -0.16 19.42 0.43
N GLN A 124 0.44 18.21 0.51
CA GLN A 124 -0.10 17.10 1.28
C GLN A 124 -0.34 17.46 2.75
N SER A 125 0.48 18.36 3.34
CA SER A 125 0.30 18.80 4.73
C SER A 125 -1.02 19.55 4.96
N ILE A 126 -1.55 20.23 3.93
CA ILE A 126 -2.86 20.89 3.99
C ILE A 126 -3.96 19.82 4.07
N SER A 127 -3.92 18.84 3.16
CA SER A 127 -4.88 17.73 3.12
C SER A 127 -4.85 16.96 4.43
N ILE A 128 -3.66 16.59 4.92
CA ILE A 128 -3.45 15.91 6.21
C ILE A 128 -4.10 16.70 7.36
N HIS A 129 -3.82 18.00 7.46
CA HIS A 129 -4.33 18.84 8.55
C HIS A 129 -5.86 18.95 8.53
N VAL A 130 -6.47 19.10 7.34
CA VAL A 130 -7.94 19.15 7.22
C VAL A 130 -8.58 17.80 7.54
N MET A 131 -7.97 16.70 7.11
CA MET A 131 -8.47 15.34 7.37
C MET A 131 -8.35 14.97 8.86
N GLN A 132 -7.27 15.32 9.53
CA GLN A 132 -7.02 14.97 10.95
C GLN A 132 -7.97 15.65 11.94
N ARG A 133 -8.71 16.67 11.49
CA ARG A 133 -9.64 17.41 12.32
C ARG A 133 -10.72 16.48 12.90
N ASP A 134 -11.04 16.68 14.18
CA ASP A 134 -12.08 15.97 14.91
C ASP A 134 -11.92 14.42 14.79
N HIS A 135 -10.68 13.94 14.82
CA HIS A 135 -10.32 12.52 14.70
C HIS A 135 -10.80 11.88 13.38
N TYR A 136 -10.61 12.58 12.26
CA TYR A 136 -11.00 12.10 10.93
C TYR A 136 -12.52 11.96 10.73
N GLU A 137 -13.32 12.78 11.42
CA GLU A 137 -14.77 12.81 11.26
C GLU A 137 -15.21 12.96 9.79
N ASN A 138 -14.54 13.83 9.04
CA ASN A 138 -14.81 14.04 7.61
C ASN A 138 -14.58 12.77 6.78
N VAL A 139 -13.53 12.01 7.08
CA VAL A 139 -13.22 10.74 6.37
C VAL A 139 -14.24 9.68 6.75
N HIS A 140 -14.63 9.59 8.03
CA HIS A 140 -15.70 8.73 8.48
C HIS A 140 -17.05 9.06 7.83
N ALA A 141 -17.38 10.35 7.66
CA ALA A 141 -18.59 10.78 6.97
C ALA A 141 -18.61 10.30 5.51
N LEU A 142 -17.48 10.38 4.79
CA LEU A 142 -17.36 9.85 3.43
C LEU A 142 -17.54 8.32 3.39
N VAL A 143 -17.01 7.58 4.37
CA VAL A 143 -17.22 6.13 4.45
C VAL A 143 -18.69 5.79 4.63
N LEU A 144 -19.39 6.49 5.53
CA LEU A 144 -20.83 6.31 5.73
C LEU A 144 -21.61 6.71 4.47
N TYR A 145 -21.20 7.77 3.77
CA TYR A 145 -21.80 8.17 2.51
C TYR A 145 -21.64 7.08 1.44
N TYR A 146 -20.43 6.53 1.27
CA TYR A 146 -20.18 5.41 0.35
C TYR A 146 -21.09 4.20 0.64
N GLN A 147 -21.34 3.90 1.92
CA GLN A 147 -22.22 2.81 2.32
C GLN A 147 -23.67 3.01 1.86
N MET A 148 -24.17 4.25 1.88
CA MET A 148 -25.56 4.58 1.53
C MET A 148 -25.77 4.86 0.04
N GLU A 149 -24.73 5.38 -0.62
CA GLU A 149 -24.77 5.67 -2.04
C GLU A 149 -24.98 4.40 -2.87
N THR A 150 -25.80 4.48 -3.91
CA THR A 150 -26.12 3.34 -4.80
C THR A 150 -25.68 3.58 -6.24
N ARG A 151 -25.43 4.83 -6.61
CA ARG A 151 -25.01 5.24 -7.95
C ARG A 151 -23.51 4.98 -8.10
N TRP A 152 -23.16 4.20 -9.10
CA TRP A 152 -21.77 3.81 -9.34
C TRP A 152 -20.86 4.98 -9.73
N SER A 153 -21.37 5.92 -10.53
CA SER A 153 -20.67 7.15 -10.91
C SER A 153 -20.08 7.90 -9.72
N ILE A 154 -20.84 8.00 -8.62
CA ILE A 154 -20.40 8.64 -7.38
C ILE A 154 -19.50 7.70 -6.57
N ARG A 155 -19.85 6.41 -6.46
CA ARG A 155 -19.00 5.42 -5.78
C ARG A 155 -17.60 5.33 -6.36
N GLU A 156 -17.48 5.38 -7.69
CA GLU A 156 -16.21 5.36 -8.41
C GLU A 156 -15.31 6.54 -7.99
N LEU A 157 -15.86 7.76 -7.94
CA LEU A 157 -15.14 8.93 -7.46
C LEU A 157 -14.78 8.82 -5.96
N LEU A 158 -15.66 8.27 -5.14
CA LEU A 158 -15.37 8.02 -3.73
C LEU A 158 -14.23 7.00 -3.54
N LEU A 159 -14.15 5.95 -4.36
CA LEU A 159 -13.03 5.01 -4.36
C LEU A 159 -11.71 5.71 -4.68
N GLU A 160 -11.71 6.62 -5.67
CA GLU A 160 -10.54 7.43 -6.00
C GLU A 160 -10.15 8.36 -4.83
N VAL A 161 -11.13 8.99 -4.18
CA VAL A 161 -10.90 9.78 -2.95
C VAL A 161 -10.25 8.93 -1.87
N PHE A 162 -10.77 7.74 -1.56
CA PHE A 162 -10.18 6.86 -0.55
C PHE A 162 -8.77 6.40 -0.90
N ALA A 163 -8.50 6.12 -2.18
CA ALA A 163 -7.16 5.79 -2.66
C ALA A 163 -6.20 6.96 -2.42
N LEU A 164 -6.58 8.19 -2.80
CA LEU A 164 -5.77 9.38 -2.60
C LEU A 164 -5.51 9.65 -1.12
N ILE A 165 -6.56 9.62 -0.28
CA ILE A 165 -6.45 9.78 1.17
C ILE A 165 -5.41 8.79 1.75
N SER A 166 -5.49 7.53 1.32
CA SER A 166 -4.58 6.47 1.78
C SER A 166 -3.13 6.69 1.36
N THR A 167 -2.89 7.28 0.17
CA THR A 167 -1.53 7.65 -0.27
C THR A 167 -0.96 8.89 0.42
N ILE A 168 -1.83 9.74 1.00
CA ILE A 168 -1.45 11.01 1.64
C ILE A 168 -1.13 10.82 3.13
N ASP A 169 -1.96 10.06 3.87
CA ASP A 169 -1.77 9.88 5.31
C ASP A 169 -1.98 8.42 5.76
N LEU A 170 -0.92 7.82 6.29
CA LEU A 170 -0.96 6.46 6.84
C LEU A 170 -1.91 6.32 8.03
N LYS A 171 -2.09 7.37 8.83
CA LYS A 171 -3.09 7.35 9.90
C LYS A 171 -4.50 7.27 9.33
N ALA A 172 -4.75 7.87 8.16
CA ALA A 172 -6.03 7.74 7.48
C ALA A 172 -6.24 6.30 6.99
N VAL A 173 -5.18 5.60 6.56
CA VAL A 173 -5.25 4.16 6.24
C VAL A 173 -5.74 3.36 7.46
N SER A 174 -5.16 3.56 8.64
CA SER A 174 -5.64 2.91 9.88
C SER A 174 -7.09 3.27 10.19
N VAL A 175 -7.49 4.54 10.02
CA VAL A 175 -8.88 4.99 10.23
C VAL A 175 -9.84 4.27 9.28
N LEU A 176 -9.49 4.18 8.00
CA LEU A 176 -10.28 3.51 6.98
C LEU A 176 -10.34 1.99 7.23
N LEU A 177 -9.21 1.37 7.58
CA LEU A 177 -9.10 -0.06 7.89
C LEU A 177 -9.96 -0.47 9.09
N ASN A 178 -10.09 0.40 10.10
CA ASN A 178 -10.89 0.16 11.29
C ASN A 178 -12.36 0.61 11.14
N SER A 179 -12.76 1.11 9.96
CA SER A 179 -14.13 1.53 9.65
C SER A 179 -14.95 0.41 9.00
N ILE A 180 -16.20 0.69 8.59
CA ILE A 180 -17.01 -0.26 7.82
C ILE A 180 -16.53 -0.41 6.36
N LEU A 181 -15.62 0.44 5.88
CA LEU A 181 -15.23 0.50 4.47
C LEU A 181 -14.72 -0.84 3.92
N PRO A 182 -13.78 -1.57 4.56
CA PRO A 182 -13.27 -2.83 4.01
C PRO A 182 -14.39 -3.86 3.77
N MET A 183 -15.35 -3.92 4.69
CA MET A 183 -16.52 -4.80 4.60
C MET A 183 -17.44 -4.41 3.43
N GLU A 184 -17.70 -3.12 3.25
CA GLU A 184 -18.51 -2.63 2.12
C GLU A 184 -17.83 -2.86 0.76
N LEU A 185 -16.50 -2.70 0.68
CA LEU A 185 -15.75 -2.98 -0.55
C LEU A 185 -15.72 -4.47 -0.88
N VAL A 186 -15.55 -5.33 0.13
CA VAL A 186 -15.62 -6.80 -0.05
C VAL A 186 -16.99 -7.23 -0.56
N ARG A 187 -18.07 -6.62 -0.03
CA ARG A 187 -19.43 -6.82 -0.53
C ARG A 187 -19.58 -6.33 -1.96
N GLU A 188 -19.03 -5.17 -2.32
CA GLU A 188 -19.05 -4.63 -3.68
C GLU A 188 -18.33 -5.57 -4.67
N ILE A 189 -17.13 -6.06 -4.31
CA ILE A 189 -16.33 -6.99 -5.13
C ILE A 189 -17.12 -8.27 -5.38
N THR A 190 -17.61 -8.91 -4.32
CA THR A 190 -18.29 -10.21 -4.41
C THR A 190 -19.64 -10.13 -5.13
N SER A 191 -20.32 -8.97 -5.06
CA SER A 191 -21.61 -8.77 -5.74
C SER A 191 -21.48 -8.41 -7.22
N ASN A 192 -20.30 -7.97 -7.67
CA ASN A 192 -20.08 -7.45 -9.02
C ASN A 192 -18.92 -8.16 -9.75
N ILE A 193 -18.62 -9.42 -9.44
CA ILE A 193 -17.47 -10.18 -9.97
C ILE A 193 -17.35 -10.13 -11.50
N GLU A 194 -18.46 -10.08 -12.23
CA GLU A 194 -18.49 -10.02 -13.69
C GLU A 194 -18.09 -8.64 -14.27
N ASN A 195 -18.10 -7.58 -13.45
CA ASN A 195 -17.74 -6.22 -13.85
C ASN A 195 -16.29 -5.91 -13.48
N SER A 196 -15.40 -6.11 -14.45
CA SER A 196 -13.95 -5.90 -14.29
C SER A 196 -13.58 -4.53 -13.71
N THR A 197 -14.12 -3.43 -14.24
CA THR A 197 -13.80 -2.08 -13.76
C THR A 197 -14.21 -1.88 -12.30
N ARG A 198 -15.42 -2.33 -11.92
CA ARG A 198 -15.89 -2.20 -10.54
C ARG A 198 -15.04 -3.01 -9.57
N VAL A 199 -14.74 -4.25 -9.95
CA VAL A 199 -13.94 -5.18 -9.15
C VAL A 199 -12.53 -4.66 -8.98
N THR A 200 -11.88 -4.28 -10.08
CA THR A 200 -10.47 -3.82 -10.06
C THR A 200 -10.31 -2.55 -9.22
N LEU A 201 -11.20 -1.56 -9.36
CA LEU A 201 -11.15 -0.34 -8.54
C LEU A 201 -11.38 -0.65 -7.05
N SER A 202 -12.43 -1.43 -6.73
CA SER A 202 -12.76 -1.77 -5.33
C SER A 202 -11.65 -2.61 -4.68
N ALA A 203 -11.15 -3.61 -5.40
CA ALA A 203 -10.06 -4.47 -4.96
C ALA A 203 -8.73 -3.71 -4.81
N SER A 204 -8.45 -2.74 -5.67
CA SER A 204 -7.25 -1.89 -5.53
C SER A 204 -7.30 -1.06 -4.25
N VAL A 205 -8.46 -0.48 -3.91
CA VAL A 205 -8.61 0.25 -2.64
C VAL A 205 -8.46 -0.68 -1.44
N VAL A 206 -9.08 -1.87 -1.46
CA VAL A 206 -8.89 -2.85 -0.37
C VAL A 206 -7.43 -3.27 -0.24
N GLY A 207 -6.74 -3.54 -1.35
CA GLY A 207 -5.32 -3.90 -1.36
C GLY A 207 -4.44 -2.79 -0.78
N LEU A 208 -4.76 -1.53 -1.06
CA LEU A 208 -4.08 -0.37 -0.48
C LEU A 208 -4.30 -0.25 1.03
N LEU A 209 -5.50 -0.57 1.53
CA LEU A 209 -5.76 -0.56 2.97
C LEU A 209 -5.02 -1.69 3.70
N TRP A 210 -4.87 -2.85 3.05
CA TRP A 210 -4.18 -4.01 3.61
C TRP A 210 -2.66 -3.97 3.45
N SER A 211 -2.13 -3.11 2.57
CA SER A 211 -0.70 -3.07 2.25
C SER A 211 0.20 -2.71 3.42
N THR A 212 -0.36 -2.08 4.48
CA THR A 212 0.39 -1.73 5.70
C THR A 212 0.71 -2.95 6.56
N GLY A 213 0.00 -4.07 6.38
CA GLY A 213 0.08 -5.23 7.26
C GLY A 213 -0.46 -4.97 8.68
N GLU A 214 -1.22 -3.90 8.89
CA GLU A 214 -1.93 -3.67 10.15
C GLU A 214 -3.04 -4.73 10.33
N PRO A 215 -3.16 -5.35 11.51
CA PRO A 215 -4.21 -6.33 11.78
C PRO A 215 -5.59 -5.66 11.80
N MET A 216 -6.55 -6.23 11.08
CA MET A 216 -7.93 -5.75 11.09
C MET A 216 -8.68 -6.09 12.38
N PRO A 217 -9.77 -5.36 12.69
CA PRO A 217 -10.68 -5.72 13.76
C PRO A 217 -11.26 -7.13 13.56
N VAL A 218 -11.36 -7.89 14.65
CA VAL A 218 -11.82 -9.30 14.60
C VAL A 218 -13.22 -9.44 14.00
N THR A 219 -14.08 -8.43 14.16
CA THR A 219 -15.43 -8.38 13.60
C THR A 219 -15.47 -8.42 12.08
N HIS A 220 -14.37 -8.10 11.40
CA HIS A 220 -14.33 -8.09 9.94
C HIS A 220 -14.21 -9.50 9.36
N PHE A 221 -13.61 -10.45 10.10
CA PHE A 221 -13.36 -11.81 9.61
C PHE A 221 -14.63 -12.59 9.27
N ASP A 222 -15.80 -12.16 9.76
CA ASP A 222 -17.08 -12.73 9.32
C ASP A 222 -17.33 -12.51 7.82
N GLN A 223 -16.83 -11.40 7.26
CA GLN A 223 -16.97 -11.03 5.86
C GLN A 223 -15.70 -11.24 5.04
N VAL A 224 -14.52 -11.09 5.66
CA VAL A 224 -13.20 -11.27 5.00
C VAL A 224 -12.54 -12.61 5.35
N GLY A 225 -13.33 -13.59 5.77
CA GLY A 225 -12.86 -14.93 6.15
C GLY A 225 -12.55 -15.84 4.96
N GLU A 226 -12.53 -17.16 5.22
CA GLU A 226 -12.25 -18.18 4.20
C GLU A 226 -13.25 -18.15 3.04
N SER A 227 -14.52 -17.80 3.29
CA SER A 227 -15.55 -17.71 2.24
C SER A 227 -15.19 -16.70 1.17
N PHE A 228 -14.74 -15.52 1.57
CA PHE A 228 -14.30 -14.46 0.67
C PHE A 228 -13.02 -14.86 -0.07
N LEU A 229 -12.04 -15.45 0.63
CA LEU A 229 -10.82 -15.93 -0.01
C LEU A 229 -11.08 -17.01 -1.05
N ASN A 230 -12.02 -17.92 -0.80
CA ASN A 230 -12.39 -18.93 -1.78
C ASN A 230 -12.94 -18.30 -3.06
N VAL A 231 -13.79 -17.27 -2.95
CA VAL A 231 -14.28 -16.52 -4.12
C VAL A 231 -13.14 -15.87 -4.89
N ILE A 232 -12.19 -15.22 -4.20
CA ILE A 232 -11.02 -14.60 -4.84
C ILE A 232 -10.18 -15.66 -5.55
N LEU A 233 -9.81 -16.73 -4.84
CA LEU A 233 -8.94 -17.78 -5.37
C LEU A 233 -9.60 -18.52 -6.54
N ASP A 234 -10.92 -18.72 -6.52
CA ASP A 234 -11.67 -19.29 -7.63
C ASP A 234 -11.63 -18.38 -8.87
N CYS A 235 -11.70 -17.07 -8.69
CA CYS A 235 -11.55 -16.09 -9.77
C CYS A 235 -10.11 -15.97 -10.29
N ILE A 236 -9.10 -16.24 -9.46
CA ILE A 236 -7.70 -16.31 -9.94
C ILE A 236 -7.52 -17.54 -10.84
N GLU A 237 -8.11 -18.67 -10.47
CA GLU A 237 -8.02 -19.91 -11.26
C GLU A 237 -8.93 -19.88 -12.49
N ASN A 238 -10.10 -19.23 -12.41
CA ASN A 238 -11.10 -19.15 -13.46
C ASN A 238 -11.63 -17.71 -13.57
N PRO A 239 -10.85 -16.77 -14.13
CA PRO A 239 -11.25 -15.37 -14.19
C PRO A 239 -12.49 -15.17 -15.07
N PRO A 240 -13.45 -14.33 -14.63
CA PRO A 240 -14.58 -13.93 -15.46
C PRO A 240 -14.10 -13.31 -16.77
N ASN A 241 -14.64 -13.78 -17.90
CA ASN A 241 -14.30 -13.32 -19.24
C ASN A 241 -12.80 -13.44 -19.59
N ASP A 242 -12.06 -14.35 -18.94
CA ASP A 242 -10.61 -14.52 -19.11
C ASP A 242 -9.80 -13.23 -18.81
N ASP A 243 -10.31 -12.37 -17.91
CA ASP A 243 -9.71 -11.07 -17.62
C ASP A 243 -8.49 -11.16 -16.70
N GLU A 244 -7.30 -10.91 -17.27
CA GLU A 244 -6.02 -10.92 -16.54
C GLU A 244 -5.94 -9.82 -15.47
N ALA A 245 -6.65 -8.69 -15.62
CA ALA A 245 -6.65 -7.62 -14.62
C ALA A 245 -7.32 -8.08 -13.30
N ILE A 246 -8.32 -8.96 -13.39
CA ILE A 246 -8.94 -9.58 -12.21
C ILE A 246 -7.94 -10.52 -11.53
N VAL A 247 -7.22 -11.33 -12.31
CA VAL A 247 -6.18 -12.23 -11.76
C VAL A 247 -5.10 -11.44 -11.02
N ASP A 248 -4.63 -10.34 -11.62
CA ASP A 248 -3.61 -9.48 -11.04
C ASP A 248 -4.07 -8.83 -9.73
N VAL A 249 -5.23 -8.17 -9.74
CA VAL A 249 -5.72 -7.46 -8.56
C VAL A 249 -6.07 -8.41 -7.42
N PHE A 250 -6.58 -9.60 -7.73
CA PHE A 250 -6.90 -10.62 -6.73
C PHE A 250 -5.66 -11.32 -6.17
N THR A 251 -4.65 -11.56 -7.00
CA THR A 251 -3.34 -12.02 -6.49
C THR A 251 -2.76 -10.99 -5.52
N ASN A 252 -2.82 -9.71 -5.89
CA ASN A 252 -2.38 -8.61 -5.03
C ASN A 252 -3.19 -8.52 -3.72
N LEU A 253 -4.51 -8.75 -3.77
CA LEU A 253 -5.32 -8.82 -2.55
C LEU A 253 -4.88 -9.93 -1.60
N VAL A 254 -4.60 -11.13 -2.11
CA VAL A 254 -4.13 -12.25 -1.26
C VAL A 254 -2.78 -11.91 -0.63
N LEU A 255 -1.87 -11.32 -1.41
CA LEU A 255 -0.57 -10.85 -0.93
C LEU A 255 -0.70 -9.81 0.20
N ALA A 256 -1.50 -8.76 -0.02
CA ALA A 256 -1.73 -7.71 0.95
C ALA A 256 -2.43 -8.23 2.20
N TYR A 257 -3.48 -9.05 2.04
CA TYR A 257 -4.22 -9.63 3.16
C TYR A 257 -3.34 -10.51 4.04
N ASN A 258 -2.40 -11.25 3.43
CA ASN A 258 -1.50 -12.12 4.16
C ASN A 258 -0.54 -11.34 5.08
N LEU A 259 -0.17 -10.09 4.75
CA LEU A 259 0.82 -9.30 5.51
C LEU A 259 0.46 -9.16 7.00
N GLN A 260 -0.83 -9.11 7.34
CA GLN A 260 -1.27 -8.88 8.72
C GLN A 260 -1.02 -10.09 9.66
N PHE A 261 -0.91 -11.30 9.10
CA PHE A 261 -0.80 -12.52 9.91
C PHE A 261 0.63 -12.75 10.36
N LYS A 262 0.85 -12.74 11.68
CA LYS A 262 2.15 -13.06 12.29
C LYS A 262 2.27 -14.53 12.70
N ASN A 263 1.14 -15.18 12.97
CA ASN A 263 1.06 -16.56 13.41
C ASN A 263 0.43 -17.44 12.33
N VAL A 264 1.09 -18.56 12.01
CA VAL A 264 0.62 -19.53 11.01
C VAL A 264 -0.78 -20.07 11.35
N GLY A 265 -1.05 -20.39 12.61
CA GLY A 265 -2.33 -21.00 13.04
C GLY A 265 -3.52 -20.05 13.06
N GLU A 266 -3.31 -18.74 12.91
CA GLU A 266 -4.37 -17.73 12.79
C GLU A 266 -4.53 -17.25 11.33
N ASN A 267 -3.69 -17.77 10.43
CA ASN A 267 -3.60 -17.28 9.07
C ASN A 267 -4.70 -17.89 8.20
N VAL A 268 -5.75 -17.09 7.99
CA VAL A 268 -6.93 -17.46 7.18
C VAL A 268 -6.53 -17.77 5.73
N VAL A 269 -5.49 -17.13 5.20
CA VAL A 269 -4.97 -17.40 3.84
C VAL A 269 -4.45 -18.83 3.73
N LEU A 270 -3.67 -19.26 4.71
CA LEU A 270 -3.15 -20.63 4.75
C LEU A 270 -4.26 -21.64 4.95
N HIS A 271 -5.23 -21.36 5.84
CA HIS A 271 -6.37 -22.25 6.06
C HIS A 271 -7.23 -22.43 4.80
N ALA A 272 -7.45 -21.35 4.04
CA ALA A 272 -8.19 -21.42 2.78
C ALA A 272 -7.41 -22.23 1.74
N LEU A 273 -6.12 -21.94 1.54
CA LEU A 273 -5.28 -22.62 0.55
C LEU A 273 -5.02 -24.10 0.87
N ALA A 274 -4.91 -24.46 2.16
CA ALA A 274 -4.70 -25.85 2.59
C ALA A 274 -5.87 -26.78 2.19
N LYS A 275 -7.07 -26.23 2.01
CA LYS A 275 -8.29 -26.99 1.67
C LYS A 275 -8.53 -27.08 0.16
N ARG A 276 -7.65 -26.51 -0.68
CA ARG A 276 -7.88 -26.42 -2.13
C ARG A 276 -7.23 -27.56 -2.89
N ASP A 277 -7.98 -28.10 -3.84
CA ASP A 277 -7.47 -29.08 -4.80
C ASP A 277 -6.77 -28.42 -6.00
N ASN A 278 -7.10 -27.16 -6.32
CA ASN A 278 -6.50 -26.40 -7.42
C ASN A 278 -6.12 -24.97 -6.98
N ALA A 279 -4.85 -24.65 -7.17
CA ALA A 279 -4.26 -23.32 -7.00
C ALA A 279 -3.14 -23.08 -8.03
N LYS A 280 -3.28 -23.67 -9.23
CA LYS A 280 -2.23 -23.67 -10.24
C LYS A 280 -1.93 -22.27 -10.78
N ALA A 281 -2.95 -21.52 -11.20
CA ALA A 281 -2.75 -20.17 -11.73
C ALA A 281 -2.16 -19.26 -10.65
N PHE A 282 -2.66 -19.38 -9.42
CA PHE A 282 -2.18 -18.63 -8.27
C PHE A 282 -0.69 -18.91 -7.97
N THR A 283 -0.32 -20.18 -7.80
CA THR A 283 1.06 -20.57 -7.47
C THR A 283 2.04 -20.17 -8.58
N GLN A 284 1.67 -20.34 -9.84
CA GLN A 284 2.47 -19.89 -10.98
C GLN A 284 2.67 -18.38 -10.98
N LYS A 285 1.61 -17.60 -10.73
CA LYS A 285 1.69 -16.14 -10.65
C LYS A 285 2.55 -15.67 -9.48
N VAL A 286 2.42 -16.29 -8.31
CA VAL A 286 3.23 -15.97 -7.12
C VAL A 286 4.71 -16.25 -7.36
N VAL A 287 5.07 -17.39 -7.98
CA VAL A 287 6.47 -17.70 -8.34
C VAL A 287 7.00 -16.73 -9.39
N TYR A 288 6.17 -16.38 -10.38
CA TYR A 288 6.51 -15.37 -11.39
C TYR A 288 6.82 -14.01 -10.75
N LEU A 289 5.96 -13.54 -9.86
CA LEU A 289 6.14 -12.27 -9.13
C LEU A 289 7.38 -12.31 -8.25
N LEU A 290 7.66 -13.44 -7.58
CA LEU A 290 8.86 -13.57 -6.76
C LEU A 290 10.14 -13.44 -7.60
N ASN A 291 10.14 -13.96 -8.83
CA ASN A 291 11.28 -13.83 -9.74
C ASN A 291 11.52 -12.39 -10.22
N TRP A 292 10.49 -11.54 -10.23
CA TRP A 292 10.61 -10.11 -10.59
C TRP A 292 11.26 -9.26 -9.49
N GLU A 293 11.29 -9.74 -8.24
CA GLU A 293 11.88 -9.05 -7.07
C GLU A 293 11.29 -7.67 -6.71
N GLU A 294 10.27 -7.21 -7.43
CA GLU A 294 9.47 -6.03 -7.09
C GLU A 294 8.19 -6.44 -6.37
N ASP A 295 7.89 -5.74 -5.26
CA ASP A 295 6.70 -6.00 -4.47
C ASP A 295 5.53 -5.16 -4.97
N PRO A 296 4.48 -5.76 -5.57
CA PRO A 296 3.33 -5.00 -6.09
C PRO A 296 2.51 -4.34 -4.97
N ILE A 297 2.71 -4.73 -3.72
CA ILE A 297 1.97 -4.22 -2.55
C ILE A 297 2.71 -3.06 -1.87
N ALA A 298 4.01 -2.88 -2.13
CA ALA A 298 4.82 -1.83 -1.51
C ALA A 298 4.58 -0.44 -2.14
N VAL A 299 3.32 -0.01 -2.22
CA VAL A 299 2.88 1.23 -2.89
C VAL A 299 2.86 2.46 -1.96
N LEU A 300 2.73 2.24 -0.65
CA LEU A 300 2.68 3.31 0.35
C LEU A 300 4.08 3.64 0.90
N PRO A 301 4.49 4.92 0.94
CA PRO A 301 5.77 5.32 1.50
C PRO A 301 5.68 5.37 3.03
N HIS A 302 5.73 4.20 3.68
CA HIS A 302 5.70 4.10 5.15
C HIS A 302 6.98 3.57 5.76
N GLU A 303 7.26 4.04 6.97
CA GLU A 303 8.34 3.57 7.82
C GLU A 303 7.77 3.16 9.19
N PRO A 304 8.11 1.95 9.70
CA PRO A 304 8.91 0.91 9.05
C PRO A 304 8.17 0.29 7.87
N LYS A 305 8.89 -0.06 6.80
CA LYS A 305 8.35 -0.80 5.66
C LYS A 305 7.84 -2.19 6.07
N PRO A 306 6.77 -2.69 5.45
CA PRO A 306 6.31 -4.04 5.74
C PRO A 306 7.30 -5.04 5.13
N PRO A 307 7.28 -6.32 5.55
CA PRO A 307 8.01 -7.37 4.84
C PRO A 307 7.57 -7.43 3.38
N ASN A 308 8.46 -7.88 2.48
CA ASN A 308 8.09 -8.14 1.09
C ASN A 308 6.93 -9.14 1.04
N SER A 309 5.78 -8.72 0.48
CA SER A 309 4.52 -9.44 0.56
C SER A 309 4.57 -10.81 -0.09
N ILE A 310 5.26 -10.91 -1.24
CA ILE A 310 5.44 -12.14 -2.00
C ILE A 310 6.32 -13.11 -1.24
N LEU A 311 7.51 -12.68 -0.82
CA LEU A 311 8.45 -13.52 -0.10
C LEU A 311 7.86 -13.98 1.24
N LYS A 312 7.11 -13.10 1.93
CA LYS A 312 6.38 -13.43 3.15
C LYS A 312 5.32 -14.50 2.90
N LEU A 313 4.44 -14.30 1.91
CA LEU A 313 3.42 -15.29 1.54
C LEU A 313 4.03 -16.64 1.16
N VAL A 314 5.04 -16.66 0.30
CA VAL A 314 5.66 -17.92 -0.13
C VAL A 314 6.32 -18.61 1.06
N THR A 315 7.01 -17.86 1.93
CA THR A 315 7.58 -18.45 3.17
C THR A 315 6.49 -19.07 4.03
N ASP A 316 5.36 -18.40 4.22
CA ASP A 316 4.22 -18.90 4.99
C ASP A 316 3.60 -20.15 4.37
N LEU A 317 3.42 -20.19 3.05
CA LEU A 317 2.86 -21.35 2.34
C LEU A 317 3.70 -22.61 2.53
N PHE A 318 5.02 -22.46 2.63
CA PHE A 318 5.90 -23.60 2.91
C PHE A 318 6.01 -23.93 4.39
N THR A 319 5.33 -23.24 5.32
CA THR A 319 5.34 -23.61 6.75
C THR A 319 4.48 -24.83 7.07
N CYS A 320 3.46 -25.11 6.26
CA CYS A 320 2.57 -26.26 6.39
C CYS A 320 2.68 -27.19 5.16
N PRO A 321 2.76 -28.52 5.34
CA PRO A 321 2.78 -29.48 4.22
C PRO A 321 1.58 -29.33 3.27
N ASP A 322 0.37 -29.17 3.80
CA ASP A 322 -0.86 -29.09 2.99
C ASP A 322 -0.82 -27.89 2.03
N THR A 323 -0.29 -26.74 2.47
CA THR A 323 -0.10 -25.55 1.62
C THR A 323 1.18 -25.59 0.79
N ALA A 324 2.11 -26.49 1.06
CA ALA A 324 3.28 -26.73 0.21
C ALA A 324 2.93 -27.66 -0.97
N GLU A 325 2.00 -28.60 -0.75
CA GLU A 325 1.56 -29.59 -1.75
C GLU A 325 0.83 -28.97 -2.95
N ILE A 326 0.26 -27.77 -2.79
CA ILE A 326 -0.36 -27.03 -3.91
C ILE A 326 0.64 -26.63 -5.00
N PHE A 327 1.94 -26.58 -4.69
CA PHE A 327 2.99 -26.27 -5.67
C PHE A 327 3.42 -27.54 -6.40
N TYR A 328 3.42 -27.51 -7.74
CA TYR A 328 3.99 -28.60 -8.51
C TYR A 328 5.50 -28.67 -8.34
N THR A 329 6.09 -29.85 -8.50
CA THR A 329 7.54 -30.06 -8.38
C THR A 329 8.36 -29.13 -9.29
N ASN A 330 7.83 -28.75 -10.46
CA ASN A 330 8.52 -27.78 -11.33
C ASN A 330 8.51 -26.38 -10.75
N ASP A 331 7.39 -25.94 -10.16
CA ASP A 331 7.29 -24.62 -9.51
C ASP A 331 8.22 -24.56 -8.29
N VAL A 332 8.31 -25.65 -7.51
CA VAL A 332 9.28 -25.78 -6.40
C VAL A 332 10.72 -25.69 -6.89
N LYS A 333 11.06 -26.31 -8.03
CA LYS A 333 12.42 -26.21 -8.60
C LYS A 333 12.75 -24.79 -9.02
N VAL A 334 11.83 -24.10 -9.70
CA VAL A 334 11.98 -22.69 -10.08
C VAL A 334 12.14 -21.83 -8.83
N LEU A 335 11.36 -22.09 -7.79
CA LEU A 335 11.48 -21.41 -6.50
C LEU A 335 12.87 -21.60 -5.88
N ILE A 336 13.40 -22.81 -5.89
CA ILE A 336 14.76 -23.10 -5.40
C ILE A 336 15.81 -22.38 -6.24
N ASP A 337 15.62 -22.27 -7.57
CA ASP A 337 16.53 -21.53 -8.44
C ASP A 337 16.56 -20.04 -8.08
N ILE A 338 15.39 -19.42 -7.84
CA ILE A 338 15.27 -18.03 -7.36
C ILE A 338 15.97 -17.88 -6.01
N VAL A 339 15.64 -18.73 -5.04
CA VAL A 339 16.21 -18.67 -3.69
C VAL A 339 17.73 -18.81 -3.71
N THR A 340 18.26 -19.76 -4.48
CA THR A 340 19.71 -19.98 -4.61
C THR A 340 20.40 -18.75 -5.20
N ARG A 341 19.79 -18.12 -6.22
CA ARG A 341 20.28 -16.88 -6.82
C ARG A 341 20.27 -15.73 -5.81
N CYS A 342 19.13 -15.44 -5.19
CA CYS A 342 19.01 -14.34 -4.23
C CYS A 342 19.91 -14.52 -3.00
N VAL A 343 20.03 -15.72 -2.44
CA VAL A 343 20.95 -15.97 -1.30
C VAL A 343 22.42 -15.73 -1.68
N THR A 344 22.78 -15.97 -2.94
CA THR A 344 24.15 -15.76 -3.45
C THR A 344 24.42 -14.29 -3.76
N ASP A 345 23.44 -13.57 -4.30
CA ASP A 345 23.59 -12.19 -4.77
C ASP A 345 23.44 -11.16 -3.64
N LEU A 346 22.66 -11.47 -2.60
CA LEU A 346 22.40 -10.56 -1.48
C LEU A 346 23.57 -10.52 -0.48
N GLY A 347 23.97 -9.30 -0.12
CA GLY A 347 25.04 -9.05 0.86
C GLY A 347 24.59 -9.19 2.32
N SER A 348 25.58 -9.08 3.22
CA SER A 348 25.37 -9.04 4.67
C SER A 348 24.47 -7.87 5.08
N GLY A 349 23.55 -8.14 6.01
CA GLY A 349 22.63 -7.13 6.55
C GLY A 349 21.38 -6.85 5.71
N ASP A 350 21.23 -7.41 4.50
CA ASP A 350 19.97 -7.33 3.76
C ASP A 350 18.92 -8.26 4.41
N PRO A 351 17.79 -7.74 4.95
CA PRO A 351 16.80 -8.56 5.65
C PRO A 351 16.12 -9.61 4.75
N ARG A 352 16.16 -9.44 3.41
CA ARG A 352 15.61 -10.43 2.47
C ARG A 352 16.42 -11.71 2.46
N ARG A 353 17.75 -11.63 2.65
CA ARG A 353 18.63 -12.82 2.64
C ARG A 353 18.23 -13.82 3.72
N ASN A 354 17.99 -13.31 4.93
CA ASN A 354 17.49 -14.14 6.02
C ASN A 354 16.15 -14.81 5.69
N THR A 355 15.24 -14.05 5.06
CA THR A 355 13.92 -14.57 4.70
C THR A 355 14.00 -15.64 3.61
N TYR A 356 14.87 -15.48 2.61
CA TYR A 356 15.16 -16.53 1.63
C TYR A 356 15.78 -17.79 2.25
N LEU A 357 16.66 -17.63 3.25
CA LEU A 357 17.19 -18.76 4.02
C LEU A 357 16.10 -19.48 4.83
N ARG A 358 15.13 -18.73 5.39
CA ARG A 358 13.97 -19.33 6.05
C ARG A 358 13.09 -20.07 5.05
N LEU A 359 12.87 -19.50 3.87
CA LEU A 359 12.12 -20.13 2.81
C LEU A 359 12.76 -21.46 2.37
N ILE A 360 14.08 -21.51 2.11
CA ILE A 360 14.72 -22.78 1.72
C ILE A 360 14.61 -23.84 2.82
N ARG A 361 14.72 -23.44 4.09
CA ARG A 361 14.50 -24.35 5.23
C ARG A 361 13.10 -24.96 5.18
N MET A 362 12.08 -24.13 4.96
CA MET A 362 10.68 -24.56 4.88
C MET A 362 10.43 -25.44 3.64
N VAL A 363 11.00 -25.10 2.49
CA VAL A 363 10.94 -25.93 1.28
C VAL A 363 11.55 -27.31 1.51
N ILE A 364 12.73 -27.41 2.13
CA ILE A 364 13.38 -28.70 2.43
C ILE A 364 12.51 -29.54 3.38
N LYS A 365 11.85 -28.89 4.34
CA LYS A 365 11.06 -29.54 5.38
C LYS A 365 9.74 -30.11 4.86
N ASN A 366 9.01 -29.32 4.07
CA ASN A 366 7.59 -29.53 3.81
C ASN A 366 7.26 -29.85 2.34
N SER A 367 8.26 -29.99 1.46
CA SER A 367 8.08 -30.39 0.06
C SER A 367 8.78 -31.71 -0.29
N ASN A 368 8.66 -32.16 -1.54
CA ASN A 368 9.34 -33.35 -2.05
C ASN A 368 10.84 -33.13 -2.39
N TYR A 369 11.48 -32.11 -1.80
CA TYR A 369 12.89 -31.78 -2.02
C TYR A 369 13.85 -32.96 -1.86
N LEU A 370 13.59 -33.85 -0.91
CA LEU A 370 14.44 -35.01 -0.64
C LEU A 370 14.54 -35.99 -1.82
N GLU A 371 13.54 -36.01 -2.70
CA GLU A 371 13.50 -36.88 -3.88
C GLU A 371 14.41 -36.36 -4.99
N HIS A 372 14.36 -35.06 -5.27
CA HIS A 372 15.03 -34.47 -6.44
C HIS A 372 16.32 -33.73 -6.10
N LYS A 373 16.49 -33.23 -4.86
CA LYS A 373 17.69 -32.53 -4.35
C LYS A 373 18.22 -31.45 -5.30
N HIS A 374 17.30 -30.70 -5.91
CA HIS A 374 17.60 -29.72 -6.96
C HIS A 374 18.48 -28.61 -6.38
N ARG A 375 19.55 -28.22 -7.09
CA ARG A 375 20.53 -27.20 -6.66
C ARG A 375 21.23 -27.46 -5.31
N LYS A 376 21.19 -28.68 -4.74
CA LYS A 376 21.88 -29.02 -3.47
C LYS A 376 23.31 -28.47 -3.42
N GLY A 377 24.11 -28.75 -4.45
CA GLY A 377 25.52 -28.37 -4.49
C GLY A 377 25.75 -26.86 -4.53
N ASP A 378 24.84 -26.11 -5.14
CA ASP A 378 24.92 -24.65 -5.20
C ASP A 378 24.50 -24.03 -3.87
N LEU A 379 23.43 -24.54 -3.26
CA LEU A 379 23.03 -24.16 -1.90
C LEU A 379 24.16 -24.40 -0.87
N GLN A 380 24.84 -25.55 -0.94
CA GLN A 380 25.99 -25.85 -0.07
C GLN A 380 27.12 -24.83 -0.24
N LYS A 381 27.42 -24.43 -1.48
CA LYS A 381 28.43 -23.41 -1.76
C LYS A 381 28.02 -22.05 -1.18
N SER A 382 26.78 -21.62 -1.40
CA SER A 382 26.26 -20.35 -0.87
C SER A 382 26.26 -20.34 0.66
N PHE A 383 25.84 -21.44 1.31
CA PHE A 383 25.88 -21.59 2.76
C PHE A 383 27.31 -21.51 3.29
N THR A 384 28.26 -22.20 2.66
CA THR A 384 29.68 -22.14 3.04
C THR A 384 30.23 -20.72 2.89
N GLY A 385 29.88 -20.03 1.81
CA GLY A 385 30.26 -18.63 1.59
C GLY A 385 29.79 -17.73 2.72
N ILE A 386 28.51 -17.80 3.08
CA ILE A 386 27.92 -16.98 4.15
C ILE A 386 28.50 -17.33 5.53
N LEU A 387 28.78 -18.61 5.81
CA LEU A 387 29.44 -19.04 7.06
C LEU A 387 30.86 -18.51 7.21
N LEU A 388 31.52 -18.16 6.11
CA LEU A 388 32.87 -17.57 6.10
C LEU A 388 32.86 -16.03 6.10
N GLU A 389 31.69 -15.38 5.99
CA GLU A 389 31.59 -13.92 6.07
C GLU A 389 32.02 -13.42 7.46
N GLU A 390 32.90 -12.42 7.49
CA GLU A 390 33.39 -11.81 8.73
C GLU A 390 32.51 -10.67 9.24
N ASP A 391 31.56 -10.20 8.43
CA ASP A 391 30.65 -9.10 8.78
C ASP A 391 29.71 -9.49 9.94
N PRO A 392 29.68 -8.74 11.06
CA PRO A 392 28.75 -8.99 12.15
C PRO A 392 27.27 -9.05 11.74
N ALA A 393 26.89 -8.36 10.67
CA ALA A 393 25.52 -8.39 10.14
C ALA A 393 25.10 -9.78 9.60
N SER A 394 26.07 -10.65 9.31
CA SER A 394 25.82 -12.02 8.81
C SER A 394 25.46 -13.02 9.90
N ARG A 395 25.62 -12.69 11.19
CA ARG A 395 25.43 -13.64 12.30
C ARG A 395 24.05 -14.31 12.30
N GLY A 396 22.99 -13.53 12.05
CA GLY A 396 21.62 -14.08 12.00
C GLY A 396 21.43 -15.09 10.86
N ASP A 397 22.10 -14.87 9.73
CA ASP A 397 22.08 -15.79 8.60
C ASP A 397 22.91 -17.06 8.89
N GLN A 398 24.08 -16.88 9.53
CA GLN A 398 24.97 -17.97 9.92
C GLN A 398 24.31 -18.90 10.95
N GLU A 399 23.66 -18.35 11.97
CA GLU A 399 22.90 -19.11 12.97
C GLU A 399 21.77 -19.92 12.31
N LEU A 400 21.05 -19.31 11.37
CA LEU A 400 20.00 -19.99 10.63
C LEU A 400 20.55 -21.11 9.73
N ILE A 401 21.65 -20.87 9.01
CA ILE A 401 22.31 -21.89 8.18
C ILE A 401 22.77 -23.07 9.05
N ASN A 402 23.40 -22.82 10.19
CA ASN A 402 23.79 -23.88 11.12
C ASN A 402 22.57 -24.69 11.56
N SER A 403 21.46 -24.04 11.91
CA SER A 403 20.20 -24.73 12.24
C SER A 403 19.66 -25.57 11.07
N ILE A 404 19.80 -25.12 9.82
CA ILE A 404 19.39 -25.89 8.63
C ILE A 404 20.26 -27.14 8.47
N LEU A 405 21.58 -27.00 8.60
CA LEU A 405 22.53 -28.11 8.47
C LEU A 405 22.32 -29.16 9.57
N GLU A 406 22.01 -28.73 10.79
CA GLU A 406 21.68 -29.59 11.92
C GLU A 406 20.32 -30.29 11.78
N GLU A 407 19.30 -29.60 11.24
CA GLU A 407 17.96 -30.18 11.02
C GLU A 407 17.96 -31.20 9.87
N PHE A 408 18.81 -31.00 8.85
CA PHE A 408 18.83 -31.82 7.64
C PHE A 408 20.21 -32.44 7.31
N PRO A 409 20.81 -33.23 8.22
CA PRO A 409 22.14 -33.80 8.00
C PRO A 409 22.19 -34.73 6.80
N ASN A 410 21.14 -35.51 6.55
CA ASN A 410 21.05 -36.44 5.40
C ASN A 410 20.96 -35.73 4.04
N VAL A 411 20.64 -34.43 4.06
CA VAL A 411 20.58 -33.60 2.86
C VAL A 411 21.93 -33.04 2.53
N PHE A 412 22.68 -32.54 3.52
CA PHE A 412 23.90 -31.75 3.30
C PHE A 412 25.21 -32.43 3.69
N ASN A 413 25.17 -33.61 4.34
CA ASN A 413 26.33 -34.47 4.51
C ASN A 413 26.69 -35.27 3.24
#